data_AF-A0A354S9R9-F1
#
_entry.id   AF-A0A354S9R9-F1
#
_cell.length_a   1.000
_cell.length_b   1.000
_cell.length_c   1.000
_cell.angle_alpha   90.00
_cell.angle_beta   90.00
_cell.angle_gamma   90.00
#
_symmetry.space_group_name_H-M   'P 1'
#
loop_
_entity.id
_entity.type
_entity.pdbx_description
1 polymer ?
#
loop_
_entity_poly.entity_id
_entity_poly.type
_entity_poly.pdbx_seq_one_letter_code
_entity_poly.pdbx_strand_id
1 'polypeptide(L)' 'ARDYDEVALSGALWSLTNAVELWLESVRAGLASHVVLNHATRGRMTIADVTRANAHDGSHHVWDVQRIVDYSDS' A
#
# COMPACT_ATOMS: atom_id res chain seq x y z
N ALA A 1 -5.34 -6.10 -14.71
CA ALA A 1 -5.60 -4.66 -14.51
C ALA A 1 -5.79 -4.05 -15.88
N ARG A 2 -6.79 -3.19 -16.05
CA ARG A 2 -7.11 -2.52 -17.31
C ARG A 2 -6.99 -1.03 -17.03
N ASP A 3 -6.29 -0.31 -17.91
CA ASP A 3 -6.24 1.16 -18.00
C ASP A 3 -5.19 1.91 -17.15
N TYR A 4 -4.09 1.27 -16.72
CA TYR A 4 -2.99 2.00 -16.08
C TYR A 4 -2.34 3.04 -17.01
N ASP A 5 -2.37 2.81 -18.33
CA ASP A 5 -1.82 3.74 -19.33
C ASP A 5 -2.67 5.01 -19.50
N GLU A 6 -3.91 5.00 -19.01
CA GLU A 6 -4.84 6.14 -19.12
C GLU A 6 -4.72 7.12 -17.95
N VAL A 7 -4.10 6.71 -16.84
CA VAL A 7 -3.91 7.57 -15.66
C VAL A 7 -2.56 8.25 -15.77
N ALA A 8 -2.58 9.59 -15.88
CA ALA A 8 -1.35 10.37 -15.79
C ALA A 8 -0.61 10.05 -14.49
N LEU A 9 0.69 9.72 -14.59
CA LEU A 9 1.52 9.33 -13.45
C LEU A 9 1.43 10.33 -12.29
N SER A 10 1.38 11.63 -12.59
CA SER A 10 1.21 12.69 -11.60
C SER A 10 -0.11 12.56 -10.82
N GLY A 11 -1.21 12.21 -11.49
CA GLY A 11 -2.50 11.95 -10.87
C GLY A 11 -2.49 10.68 -10.03
N ALA A 12 -1.84 9.61 -10.51
CA ALA A 12 -1.67 8.37 -9.75
C ALA A 12 -0.87 8.60 -8.45
N LEU A 13 0.25 9.35 -8.52
CA LEU A 13 1.07 9.68 -7.36
C LEU A 13 0.33 10.59 -6.37
N TRP A 14 -0.40 11.59 -6.87
CA TRP A 14 -1.24 12.43 -6.01
C TRP A 14 -2.30 11.61 -5.26
N SER A 15 -3.00 10.72 -5.97
CA SER A 15 -3.99 9.82 -5.37
C SER A 15 -3.36 8.88 -4.35
N LEU A 16 -2.16 8.37 -4.61
CA LEU A 16 -1.43 7.49 -3.70
C LEU A 16 -1.09 8.22 -2.39
N THR A 17 -0.58 9.45 -2.46
CA THR A 17 -0.27 10.27 -1.28
C THR A 17 -1.50 10.43 -0.39
N ASN A 18 -2.65 10.82 -0.98
CA ASN A 18 -3.89 10.99 -0.21
C ASN A 18 -4.41 9.67 0.37
N ALA A 19 -4.32 8.57 -0.40
CA ALA A 19 -4.74 7.26 0.08
C ALA A 19 -3.92 6.81 1.28
N VAL A 20 -2.61 7.08 1.29
CA VAL A 20 -1.73 6.77 2.43
C VAL A 20 -2.12 7.58 3.66
N GLU A 21 -2.41 8.88 3.52
CA GLU A 21 -2.84 9.73 4.64
C GLU A 21 -4.15 9.24 5.27
N LEU A 22 -5.18 9.02 4.46
CA LEU A 22 -6.48 8.50 4.92
C LEU A 22 -6.36 7.10 5.53
N TRP A 23 -5.48 6.27 4.97
CA TRP A 23 -5.20 4.95 5.53
C TRP A 23 -4.51 5.05 6.89
N LEU A 24 -3.56 5.96 7.08
CA LEU A 24 -2.90 6.18 8.37
C LEU A 24 -3.89 6.65 9.44
N GLU A 25 -4.84 7.52 9.10
CA GLU A 25 -5.93 7.89 10.02
C GLU A 25 -6.75 6.67 10.44
N SER A 26 -7.12 5.83 9.47
CA SER A 26 -7.85 4.58 9.71
C SER A 26 -7.06 3.60 10.59
N VAL A 27 -5.75 3.47 10.36
CA VAL A 27 -4.85 2.64 11.17
C VAL A 27 -4.80 3.14 12.61
N ARG A 28 -4.66 4.46 12.83
CA ARG A 28 -4.64 5.04 14.19
C ARG A 28 -5.97 4.76 14.92
N ALA A 29 -7.09 4.99 14.26
CA ALA A 29 -8.41 4.72 14.83
C ALA A 29 -8.63 3.23 15.13
N GLY A 30 -8.20 2.35 14.22
CA GLY A 30 -8.31 0.90 14.37
C GLY A 30 -7.41 0.35 15.48
N LEU A 31 -6.21 0.89 15.67
CA LEU A 31 -5.32 0.55 16.78
C LEU A 31 -5.95 0.94 18.12
N ALA A 32 -6.46 2.17 18.25
CA ALA A 32 -7.11 2.64 19.47
C ALA A 32 -8.32 1.77 19.86
N SER A 33 -9.07 1.30 18.85
CA SER A 33 -10.27 0.49 19.03
C SER A 33 -10.01 -1.03 19.02
N HIS A 34 -8.74 -1.46 18.97
CA HIS A 34 -8.34 -2.88 18.94
C HIS A 34 -9.08 -3.69 17.84
N VAL A 35 -9.25 -3.10 16.67
CA VAL A 35 -9.96 -3.73 15.55
C VAL A 35 -9.21 -4.98 15.08
N VAL A 36 -9.97 -6.03 14.80
CA VAL A 36 -9.49 -7.27 14.17
C VAL A 36 -10.26 -7.49 12.88
N LEU A 37 -9.55 -7.58 11.77
CA LEU A 37 -10.12 -7.89 10.46
C LEU A 37 -10.13 -9.40 10.26
N ASN A 38 -11.16 -9.93 9.58
CA ASN A 38 -11.18 -11.31 9.14
C ASN A 38 -10.89 -11.36 7.63
N HIS A 39 -9.63 -11.54 7.28
CA HIS A 39 -9.18 -11.61 5.88
C HIS A 39 -9.54 -12.97 5.29
N ALA A 40 -10.16 -12.99 4.09
CA ALA A 40 -10.68 -14.21 3.48
C ALA A 40 -9.66 -15.35 3.35
N THR A 41 -8.39 -15.02 3.08
CA THR A 41 -7.32 -16.03 2.91
C THR A 41 -6.29 -16.08 4.03
N ARG A 42 -6.18 -15.02 4.84
CA ARG A 42 -5.15 -14.90 5.90
C ARG A 42 -5.75 -15.07 7.30
N GLY A 43 -7.07 -15.16 7.40
CA GLY A 43 -7.80 -15.29 8.66
C GLY A 43 -7.79 -14.01 9.46
N ARG A 44 -7.81 -14.16 10.79
CA ARG A 44 -7.88 -13.03 11.73
C ARG A 44 -6.56 -12.25 11.72
N MET A 45 -6.64 -10.94 11.49
CA MET A 45 -5.50 -10.04 11.48
C MET A 45 -5.79 -8.82 12.35
N THR A 46 -4.87 -8.50 13.26
CA THR A 46 -4.92 -7.22 13.98
C THR A 46 -4.56 -6.08 13.03
N ILE A 47 -4.89 -4.84 13.39
CA ILE A 47 -4.41 -3.67 12.63
C ILE A 47 -2.87 -3.63 12.53
N ALA A 48 -2.16 -4.10 13.56
CA ALA A 48 -0.70 -4.19 13.51
C ALA A 48 -0.22 -5.19 12.45
N ASP A 49 -0.90 -6.32 12.29
CA ASP A 49 -0.56 -7.32 11.26
C ASP A 49 -0.82 -6.77 9.86
N VAL A 50 -1.96 -6.11 9.66
CA VAL A 50 -2.32 -5.45 8.39
C VAL A 50 -1.30 -4.38 8.03
N THR A 51 -0.90 -3.56 9.00
CA THR A 51 0.09 -2.49 8.80
C THR A 51 1.44 -3.05 8.38
N ARG A 52 1.92 -4.12 9.06
CA ARG A 52 3.18 -4.77 8.69
C ARG A 52 3.14 -5.41 7.31
N ALA A 53 2.03 -6.06 6.96
CA ALA A 53 1.85 -6.63 5.64
C ALA A 53 1.91 -5.55 4.55
N ASN A 54 1.19 -4.45 4.71
CA ASN A 54 1.22 -3.34 3.75
C ASN A 54 2.60 -2.68 3.66
N ALA A 55 3.32 -2.52 4.78
CA ALA A 55 4.67 -1.96 4.79
C ALA A 55 5.68 -2.85 4.05
N HIS A 56 5.56 -4.17 4.23
CA HIS A 56 6.33 -5.16 3.47
C HIS A 56 6.06 -5.04 1.97
N ASP A 57 4.78 -5.05 1.57
CA ASP A 57 4.39 -4.99 0.16
C ASP A 57 4.83 -3.67 -0.49
N GLY A 58 4.71 -2.54 0.21
CA GLY A 58 5.22 -1.26 -0.26
C GLY A 58 6.74 -1.24 -0.44
N SER A 59 7.50 -1.86 0.47
CA SER A 59 8.95 -1.97 0.36
C SER A 59 9.37 -2.82 -0.85
N HIS A 60 8.68 -3.94 -1.10
CA HIS A 60 8.91 -4.77 -2.29
C HIS A 60 8.64 -4.00 -3.58
N HIS A 61 7.55 -3.23 -3.64
CA HIS A 61 7.24 -2.45 -4.84
C HIS A 61 8.24 -1.33 -5.12
N VAL A 62 8.74 -0.65 -4.08
CA VAL A 62 9.81 0.35 -4.25
C VAL A 62 11.06 -0.32 -4.83
N TRP A 63 11.44 -1.48 -4.30
CA TRP A 63 12.58 -2.24 -4.79
C TRP A 63 12.40 -2.69 -6.25
N ASP A 64 11.22 -3.16 -6.62
CA ASP A 64 10.92 -3.55 -8.01
C ASP A 64 10.99 -2.38 -8.98
N VAL A 65 10.43 -1.21 -8.62
CA VAL A 65 10.52 0.00 -9.44
C VAL A 65 11.98 0.42 -9.62
N GLN A 66 12.76 0.43 -8.53
CA GLN A 66 14.18 0.79 -8.61
C GLN A 66 14.93 -0.14 -9.57
N ARG A 67 14.73 -1.45 -9.45
CA ARG A 67 15.36 -2.43 -10.34
C ARG A 67 15.00 -2.24 -11.81
N ILE A 68 13.76 -1.86 -12.11
CA ILE A 68 13.32 -1.61 -13.48
C ILE A 68 13.98 -0.36 -14.04
N VAL A 69 14.02 0.73 -13.27
CA VAL A 69 14.67 1.98 -13.66
C VAL A 69 16.18 1.75 -13.89
N ASP A 70 16.85 1.06 -12.97
CA ASP A 70 18.28 0.75 -13.08
C ASP A 70 18.58 -0.11 -14.33
N TYR A 71 17.68 -1.02 -14.70
CA TYR A 71 17.82 -1.84 -15.90
C TYR A 71 17.55 -1.06 -17.19
N SER A 72 16.62 -0.09 -17.19
CA SER A 72 16.35 0.73 -18.37
C SER A 72 17.45 1.74 -18.69
N ASP A 73 18.27 2.08 -17.70
CA ASP A 73 19.39 3.03 -17.81
C ASP A 73 20.72 2.36 -18.23
N SER A 74 20.75 1.02 -18.34
CA SER A 74 21.91 0.21 -18.74
C SER A 74 21.89 -0.19 -20.21
#